data_AF-A0A7C4ZHR9-F1
#
_entry.id   AF-A0A7C4ZHR9-F1
#
_cell.length_a   1.000
_cell.length_b   1.000
_cell.length_c   1.000
_cell.angle_alpha   90.00
_cell.angle_beta   90.00
_cell.angle_gamma   90.00
#
_symmetry.space_group_name_H-M   'P 1'
#
loop_
_entity.id
_entity.type
_entity.pdbx_description
1 polymer ?
#
loop_
_entity_poly.entity_id
_entity_poly.type
_entity_poly.pdbx_seq_one_letter_code
_entity_poly.pdbx_strand_id
1 'polypeptide(L)' 'MPKEDHVALNIRVSGIVQGVGFRPFIHRLASRYRLAGYVRNMGGSEVEIRVEGNNSSIS' A
#
# COMPACT_ATOMS: atom_id res chain seq x y z
N MET A 1 -25.55 6.24 -9.74
CA MET A 1 -24.09 6.38 -9.86
C MET A 1 -23.52 4.96 -9.85
N PRO A 2 -22.69 4.55 -10.82
CA PRO A 2 -22.10 3.21 -10.74
C PRO A 2 -21.36 3.13 -9.41
N LYS A 3 -21.55 2.03 -8.68
CA LYS A 3 -20.70 1.76 -7.52
C LYS A 3 -19.27 1.73 -8.06
N GLU A 4 -18.46 2.70 -7.67
CA GLU A 4 -17.03 2.64 -7.93
C GLU A 4 -16.55 1.30 -7.39
N ASP A 5 -16.02 0.45 -8.27
CA ASP A 5 -15.52 -0.87 -7.89
C ASP A 5 -14.36 -0.66 -6.93
N HIS A 6 -14.67 -0.71 -5.64
CA HIS A 6 -13.71 -0.53 -4.57
C HIS A 6 -13.09 -1.89 -4.26
N VAL A 7 -11.77 -1.94 -4.35
CA VAL A 7 -10.99 -3.16 -4.09
C VAL A 7 -10.04 -2.92 -2.94
N ALA A 8 -9.66 -4.01 -2.29
CA ALA A 8 -8.73 -4.00 -1.20
C ALA A 8 -7.70 -5.13 -1.35
N LEU A 9 -6.41 -4.78 -1.30
CA LEU A 9 -5.31 -5.72 -1.45
C LEU A 9 -4.41 -5.73 -0.21
N ASN A 10 -3.89 -6.91 0.10
CA ASN A 10 -2.83 -7.10 1.08
C ASN A 10 -1.57 -7.53 0.33
N ILE A 11 -0.53 -6.71 0.41
CA ILE A 11 0.73 -6.91 -0.28
C ILE A 11 1.80 -7.16 0.78
N ARG A 12 2.59 -8.22 0.57
CA ARG A 12 3.74 -8.56 1.42
C ARG A 12 5.00 -8.38 0.60
N VAL A 13 5.92 -7.55 1.09
CA VAL A 13 7.19 -7.27 0.45
C VAL A 13 8.31 -7.78 1.34
N SER A 14 9.16 -8.65 0.80
CA SER A 14 10.34 -9.18 1.48
C SER A 14 11.62 -8.68 0.81
N GLY A 15 12.69 -8.46 1.59
CA GLY A 15 14.00 -8.03 1.10
C GLY A 15 14.55 -6.82 1.85
N ILE A 16 15.33 -5.98 1.18
CA ILE A 16 15.93 -4.78 1.79
C ILE A 16 14.88 -3.65 1.84
N VAL A 17 14.01 -3.70 2.85
CA VAL A 17 12.88 -2.76 3.01
C VAL A 17 12.96 -1.90 4.28
N GLN A 18 13.91 -2.20 5.17
CA GLN A 18 14.14 -1.46 6.41
C GLN A 18 15.29 -0.46 6.27
N GLY A 19 15.15 0.73 6.86
CA GLY A 19 16.18 1.78 6.82
C GLY A 19 16.34 2.51 5.48
N VAL A 20 15.60 2.12 4.43
CA VAL A 20 15.74 2.67 3.06
C VAL A 20 14.67 3.70 2.67
N GLY A 21 13.81 4.10 3.61
CA GLY A 21 12.71 5.04 3.31
C GLY A 21 11.50 4.41 2.59
N PHE A 22 11.33 3.09 2.68
CA PHE A 22 10.23 2.37 2.04
C PHE A 22 8.84 2.85 2.49
N ARG A 23 8.62 3.02 3.80
CA ARG A 23 7.34 3.53 4.37
C ARG A 23 6.98 4.92 3.83
N PRO A 24 7.87 5.94 3.86
CA PRO A 24 7.63 7.23 3.22
C PRO A 24 7.32 7.12 1.72
N PHE A 25 7.97 6.22 0.99
CA PHE A 25 7.70 6.00 -0.44
C PHE A 25 6.26 5.52 -0.68
N ILE A 26 5.83 4.47 0.05
CA ILE A 26 4.45 3.95 -0.05
C ILE A 26 3.42 5.01 0.36
N HIS A 27 3.67 5.77 1.43
CA HIS A 27 2.76 6.83 1.86
C HIS A 27 2.55 7.89 0.77
N ARG A 28 3.61 8.32 0.08
CA ARG A 28 3.50 9.29 -1.03
C ARG A 28 2.68 8.76 -2.19
N LEU A 29 2.84 7.48 -2.54
CA LEU A 29 2.03 6.84 -3.58
C LEU A 29 0.56 6.77 -3.17
N ALA A 30 0.27 6.31 -1.95
CA ALA A 30 -1.10 6.24 -1.44
C ALA A 30 -1.79 7.62 -1.47
N SER A 31 -1.10 8.68 -1.03
CA SER A 31 -1.64 10.04 -1.12
C SER A 31 -1.86 10.52 -2.57
N ARG A 32 -0.91 10.24 -3.48
CA ARG A 32 -1.02 10.63 -4.90
C ARG A 32 -2.24 9.98 -5.58
N TYR A 33 -2.49 8.71 -5.31
CA TYR A 33 -3.58 7.94 -5.90
C TYR A 33 -4.86 7.93 -5.06
N ARG A 34 -4.93 8.70 -3.97
CA ARG A 34 -6.08 8.76 -3.05
C ARG A 34 -6.49 7.39 -2.51
N LEU A 35 -5.50 6.55 -2.21
CA LEU A 35 -5.68 5.22 -1.65
C LEU A 35 -5.67 5.28 -0.12
N ALA A 36 -6.54 4.50 0.51
CA ALA A 36 -6.58 4.30 1.94
C ALA A 36 -5.82 3.03 2.35
N GLY A 37 -5.52 2.88 3.64
CA GLY A 37 -4.88 1.68 4.19
C GLY A 37 -3.66 1.99 5.07
N TYR A 38 -2.73 1.04 5.16
CA TYR A 38 -1.56 1.17 6.01
C TYR A 38 -0.32 0.50 5.42
N VAL A 39 0.85 0.93 5.91
CA VAL A 39 2.12 0.25 5.69
C VAL A 39 2.80 0.02 7.04
N ARG A 40 3.16 -1.23 7.35
CA ARG A 40 3.84 -1.59 8.60
C ARG A 40 5.01 -2.53 8.35
N ASN A 41 6.09 -2.32 9.09
CA ASN A 41 7.17 -3.30 9.14
C ASN A 41 6.67 -4.53 9.88
N MET A 42 6.95 -5.70 9.35
CA MET A 42 6.75 -6.97 10.03
C MET A 42 8.05 -7.36 10.74
N GLY A 43 7.98 -8.30 11.70
CA GLY A 43 9.20 -8.82 12.33
C GLY A 43 10.12 -9.44 11.26
N GLY A 44 11.37 -8.96 11.17
CA GLY A 44 12.32 -9.36 10.12
C GLY A 44 12.36 -8.38 8.93
N SER A 45 12.87 -8.84 7.78
CA SER A 45 13.10 -8.01 6.57
C SER A 45 11.85 -7.91 5.68
N GLU A 46 10.68 -7.73 6.28
CA GLU A 46 9.39 -7.76 5.60
C GLU A 46 8.54 -6.52 5.92
N VAL A 47 7.72 -6.12 4.96
CA VAL A 47 6.71 -5.06 5.12
C VAL A 47 5.37 -5.59 4.63
N GLU A 48 4.32 -5.30 5.40
CA GLU A 48 2.94 -5.52 4.99
C GLU A 48 2.32 -4.17 4.60
N ILE A 49 1.66 -4.15 3.44
CA ILE A 49 0.92 -3.01 2.92
C ILE A 49 -0.53 -3.47 2.74
N ARG A 50 -1.46 -2.78 3.40
CA ARG A 50 -2.87 -2.87 3.05
C ARG A 50 -3.26 -1.61 2.27
N VAL A 51 -3.92 -1.80 1.14
CA VAL A 51 -4.35 -0.70 0.28
C VAL A 51 -5.80 -0.92 -0.15
N GLU A 52 -6.59 0.15 -0.10
CA GLU A 52 -8.02 0.17 -0.40
C GLU A 52 -8.32 1.38 -1.29
N GLY A 53 -9.11 1.20 -2.33
CA GLY A 53 -9.45 2.29 -3.25
C GLY A 53 -10.18 1.80 -4.49
N ASN A 54 -10.41 2.72 -5.43
CA ASN A 54 -11.03 2.41 -6.72
C ASN A 54 -10.13 1.46 -7.52
N ASN A 55 -10.72 0.46 -8.17
CA ASN A 55 -10.01 -0.53 -8.98
C ASN A 55 -9.07 0.15 -10.00
N SER A 56 -9.53 1.22 -10.65
CA SER A 56 -8.73 2.02 -11.59
C SER A 56 -7.45 2.65 -11.00
N SER A 57 -7.39 2.80 -9.68
CA SER A 57 -6.23 3.35 -8.98
C SER A 57 -5.30 2.26 -8.42
N ILE A 58 -5.72 0.99 -8.49
CA ILE A 58 -4.98 -0.17 -7.96
C ILE A 58 -4.52 -1.11 -9.09
N SER A 59 -5.19 -1.13 -10.24
CA SER A 59 -4.89 -1.97 -11.42
C SER A 59 -3.80 -1.43 -12.33
#